data_AF-A0A7X8M120-F1
#
_entry.id   AF-A0A7X8M120-F1
#
_cell.length_a   1.000
_cell.length_b   1.000
_cell.length_c   1.000
_cell.angle_alpha   90.00
_cell.angle_beta   90.00
_cell.angle_gamma   90.00
#
_symmetry.space_group_name_H-M   'P 1'
#
loop_
_entity.id
_entity.type
_entity.pdbx_description
1 polymer ?
#
loop_
_entity_poly.entity_id
_entity_poly.type
_entity_poly.pdbx_seq_one_letter_code
_entity_poly.pdbx_strand_id
1 'polypeptide(L)' 'NEENGKPIVILYGEAERIYRNLGSKAIDISLTHSRDYAAAHAVILTGE' A
#
# COMPACT_ATOMS: atom_id res chain seq x y z
N ASN A 1 9.80 10.00 -6.26
CA ASN A 1 8.57 9.68 -7.01
C ASN A 1 9.00 9.13 -8.35
N GLU A 2 8.45 8.00 -8.78
CA GLU A 2 8.58 7.63 -10.19
C GLU A 2 7.83 8.63 -11.07
N GLU A 3 8.22 8.77 -12.33
CA GLU A 3 7.69 9.73 -13.31
C GLU A 3 6.15 9.69 -13.44
N ASN A 4 5.52 8.57 -13.08
CA ASN A 4 4.08 8.36 -13.19
C ASN A 4 3.28 8.67 -11.90
N GLY A 5 3.93 9.17 -10.84
CA GLY A 5 3.26 9.63 -9.62
C GLY A 5 2.62 8.54 -8.73
N LYS A 6 2.72 7.26 -9.12
CA LYS A 6 2.20 6.15 -8.31
C LYS A 6 3.14 5.87 -7.12
N PRO A 7 2.62 5.85 -5.88
CA PRO A 7 3.44 5.57 -4.70
C PRO A 7 3.90 4.11 -4.66
N ILE A 8 5.13 3.89 -4.19
CA ILE A 8 5.70 2.57 -3.93
C ILE A 8 5.52 2.23 -2.45
N VAL A 9 5.01 1.03 -2.16
CA VAL A 9 4.86 0.51 -0.80
C VAL A 9 5.94 -0.52 -0.53
N ILE A 10 6.71 -0.32 0.53
CA ILE A 10 7.69 -1.30 1.02
C ILE A 10 7.39 -1.56 2.48
N LEU A 11 7.09 -2.83 2.80
CA LEU A 11 6.79 -3.28 4.15
C LEU A 11 8.05 -3.91 4.76
N TYR A 12 8.25 -3.71 6.06
CA TYR A 12 9.38 -4.26 6.80
C TYR A 12 8.92 -4.90 8.10
N GLY A 13 9.70 -5.86 8.60
CA GLY A 13 9.49 -6.49 9.90
C GLY A 13 8.12 -7.16 10.01
N GLU A 14 7.37 -6.81 11.06
CA GLU A 14 6.07 -7.43 11.34
C GLU A 14 5.02 -7.16 10.26
N ALA A 15 5.03 -5.99 9.63
CA ALA A 15 4.09 -5.69 8.54
C ALA A 15 4.37 -6.57 7.32
N GLU A 16 5.64 -6.80 7.00
CA GLU A 16 6.04 -7.72 5.93
C GLU A 16 5.65 -9.16 6.26
N ARG A 17 5.87 -9.60 7.51
CA ARG A 17 5.51 -10.94 8.00
C ARG A 17 4.02 -11.21 7.85
N ILE A 18 3.18 -10.28 8.31
CA ILE A 18 1.72 -10.39 8.19
C ILE A 18 1.29 -10.41 6.74
N TYR A 19 1.84 -9.50 5.91
CA TYR A 19 1.52 -9.43 4.49
C TYR A 19 1.80 -10.74 3.75
N ARG A 20 2.95 -11.37 4.02
CA ARG A 20 3.32 -12.69 3.48
C ARG A 20 2.41 -13.80 3.98
N ASN A 21 2.12 -13.82 5.29
CA ASN A 21 1.25 -14.83 5.91
C ASN A 21 -0.19 -14.76 5.41
N LEU A 22 -0.65 -13.58 5.01
CA LEU A 22 -1.97 -13.36 4.41
C LEU A 22 -2.07 -13.92 2.98
N GLY A 23 -0.99 -14.49 2.42
CA GLY A 23 -0.96 -14.94 1.02
C GLY A 23 -1.05 -13.78 0.02
N SER A 24 -0.63 -12.58 0.43
CA SER A 24 -0.76 -11.37 -0.38
C SER A 24 0.15 -11.40 -1.61
N LYS A 25 -0.39 -10.99 -2.76
CA LYS A 25 0.30 -10.95 -4.05
C LYS A 25 0.68 -9.54 -4.47
N ALA A 26 -0.20 -8.57 -4.22
CA ALA A 26 0.01 -7.17 -4.58
C ALA A 26 -0.64 -6.23 -3.58
N ILE A 27 -0.06 -5.05 -3.43
CA ILE A 27 -0.61 -3.94 -2.64
C ILE A 27 -0.53 -2.67 -3.47
N ASP A 28 -1.67 -1.99 -3.57
CA ASP A 28 -1.78 -0.69 -4.24
C ASP A 28 -2.32 0.34 -3.24
N ILE A 29 -1.74 1.54 -3.27
CA ILE A 29 -2.18 2.65 -2.43
C ILE A 29 -2.40 3.91 -3.26
N SER A 30 -3.48 4.63 -2.95
CA SER A 30 -3.77 5.95 -3.49
C SER A 30 -3.79 6.95 -2.35
N LEU A 31 -3.08 8.06 -2.54
CA LEU A 31 -2.99 9.15 -1.58
C LEU A 31 -3.75 10.37 -2.12
N THR A 32 -4.53 11.02 -1.26
CA THR A 32 -5.17 12.29 -1.57
C THR A 32 -5.03 13.23 -0.39
N HIS A 33 -4.79 14.51 -0.65
CA HIS A 33 -4.77 15.50 0.41
C HIS A 33 -5.50 16.76 -0.06
N SER A 34 -6.06 17.47 0.92
CA SER A 34 -6.55 18.83 0.79
C SER A 34 -5.75 19.73 1.74
N ARG A 35 -6.20 20.98 1.93
CA ARG A 35 -5.60 21.87 2.93
C ARG A 35 -5.84 21.38 4.36
N ASP A 36 -6.99 20.75 4.59
CA ASP A 36 -7.50 20.48 5.93
C ASP A 36 -7.34 19.01 6.33
N TYR A 37 -7.10 18.11 5.39
CA TYR A 37 -6.90 16.69 5.68
C TYR A 37 -6.05 15.97 4.63
N ALA A 38 -5.52 14.82 5.02
CA ALA A 38 -4.94 13.83 4.13
C ALA A 38 -5.64 12.49 4.34
N ALA A 39 -5.82 11.74 3.26
CA ALA A 39 -6.43 10.42 3.25
C ALA A 39 -5.63 9.47 2.35
N ALA A 40 -5.68 8.18 2.69
CA ALA A 40 -5.06 7.11 1.95
C ALA A 40 -6.04 5.95 1.81
N HIS A 41 -6.08 5.35 0.62
CA HIS A 41 -6.86 4.14 0.35
C HIS A 41 -5.91 3.05 -0.14
N ALA A 42 -5.87 1.92 0.56
CA ALA A 42 -5.01 0.80 0.26
C ALA A 42 -5.83 -0.45 -0.05
N VAL A 43 -5.45 -1.18 -1.08
CA VAL A 43 -6.06 -2.46 -1.46
C VAL A 43 -4.97 -3.52 -1.51
N ILE A 44 -5.25 -4.67 -0.90
CA ILE A 44 -4.36 -5.83 -0.90
C ILE A 44 -5.05 -6.94 -1.68
N LEU A 45 -4.37 -7.45 -2.71
CA LEU A 45 -4.80 -8.65 -3.41
C LEU A 45 -4.22 -9.88 -2.70
N THR A 46 -5.08 -10.71 -2.11
CA THR A 46 -4.72 -11.99 -1.50
C THR A 46 -4.98 -13.16 -2.46
N GLY A 47 -4.25 -14.27 -2.30
CA GLY A 47 -4.58 -15.53 -2.96
C GLY A 47 -5.82 -16.22 -2.37
N GLU A 48 -6.38 -17.16 -3.13
CA GLU A 48 -7.27 -18.21 -2.60
C GLU A 48 -6.49 -19.24 -1.78
#